data_AF-A0A831YYG0-F1
#
_entry.id   AF-A0A831YYG0-F1
#
_cell.length_a   1.000
_cell.length_b   1.000
_cell.length_c   1.000
_cell.angle_alpha   90.00
_cell.angle_beta   90.00
_cell.angle_gamma   90.00
#
_symmetry.space_group_name_H-M   'P 1'
#
loop_
_entity.id
_entity.type
_entity.pdbx_description
1 polymer ?
#
loop_
_entity_poly.entity_id
_entity_poly.type
_entity_poly.pdbx_seq_one_letter_code
_entity_poly.pdbx_strand_id
1 'polypeptide(L)'
;MKRNRNHQQLFILLLTGCFIASLIYLFHPETGQFSVVLNGEPVADPFIQLAVIPAMLAVLFLTGIVMILSFLGVGLVMFLGALLFMMFSIFLIAPFSWPLLLFIFLMIAIISSGGNSINRL
;
A
#
# COMPACT_ATOMS: atom_id res chain seq x y z
N MET A 1 42.43 -22.24 10.92
CA MET A 1 42.23 -20.82 10.54
C MET A 1 40.76 -20.59 10.20
N LYS A 2 39.97 -20.03 11.14
CA LYS A 2 38.51 -19.86 11.01
C LYS A 2 38.22 -18.51 10.36
N ARG A 3 38.23 -18.48 9.02
CA ARG A 3 38.06 -17.23 8.24
C ARG A 3 36.63 -16.69 8.39
N ASN A 4 36.58 -15.44 8.81
CA ASN A 4 35.46 -14.59 9.14
C ASN A 4 34.38 -14.53 8.02
N ARG A 5 33.33 -15.37 8.11
CA ARG A 5 32.17 -15.34 7.19
C ARG A 5 31.40 -14.02 7.27
N ASN A 6 31.40 -13.37 8.42
CA ASN A 6 30.62 -12.16 8.65
C ASN A 6 31.18 -10.97 7.87
N HIS A 7 32.51 -10.83 7.74
CA HIS A 7 33.12 -9.80 6.90
C HIS A 7 32.81 -9.98 5.41
N GLN A 8 32.73 -11.21 4.93
CA GLN A 8 32.40 -11.46 3.53
C GLN A 8 30.94 -11.07 3.20
N GLN A 9 30.01 -11.33 4.13
CA GLN A 9 28.62 -10.90 4.01
C GLN A 9 28.48 -9.37 4.07
N LEU A 10 29.20 -8.72 4.98
CA LEU A 10 29.22 -7.27 5.12
C LEU A 10 29.81 -6.59 3.87
N PHE A 11 30.87 -7.16 3.30
CA PHE A 11 31.49 -6.67 2.07
C PHE A 11 30.56 -6.80 0.86
N ILE A 12 29.86 -7.93 0.72
CA ILE A 12 28.85 -8.13 -0.33
C ILE A 12 27.70 -7.13 -0.17
N LEU A 13 27.20 -6.93 1.05
CA LEU A 13 26.16 -5.95 1.31
C LEU A 13 26.59 -4.53 0.90
N LEU A 14 27.80 -4.13 1.27
CA LEU A 14 28.36 -2.81 0.97
C LEU A 14 28.57 -2.60 -0.54
N LEU A 15 29.06 -3.63 -1.24
CA LEU A 15 29.28 -3.60 -2.68
C LEU A 15 27.94 -3.55 -3.44
N THR A 16 26.93 -4.28 -2.97
CA THR A 16 25.58 -4.26 -3.55
C THR A 16 24.90 -2.91 -3.32
N GLY A 17 25.03 -2.34 -2.11
CA GLY A 17 24.53 -1.00 -1.79
C GLY A 17 25.19 0.09 -2.63
N CYS A 18 26.51 0.02 -2.82
CA CYS A 18 27.25 0.96 -3.66
C CYS A 18 26.86 0.87 -5.15
N PHE A 19 26.65 -0.36 -5.65
CA PHE A 19 26.17 -0.58 -7.01
C PHE A 19 24.76 -0.01 -7.23
N ILE A 20 23.83 -0.26 -6.30
CA ILE A 20 22.47 0.28 -6.36
C ILE A 20 22.48 1.81 -6.28
N ALA A 21 23.26 2.40 -5.36
CA ALA A 21 23.37 3.85 -5.24
C ALA A 21 23.94 4.50 -6.50
N SER A 22 24.93 3.87 -7.13
CA SER A 22 25.51 4.34 -8.39
C SER A 22 24.50 4.30 -9.53
N LEU A 23 23.69 3.23 -9.62
CA LEU A 23 22.63 3.12 -10.63
C LEU A 23 21.55 4.20 -10.43
N ILE A 24 21.12 4.45 -9.20
CA ILE A 24 20.13 5.49 -8.89
C ILE A 24 20.65 6.86 -9.33
N TYR A 25 21.89 7.19 -9.01
CA TYR A 25 22.51 8.46 -9.39
C TYR A 25 22.63 8.62 -10.92
N LEU A 26 22.96 7.54 -11.63
CA LEU A 26 23.17 7.56 -13.08
C LEU A 26 21.85 7.68 -13.87
N PHE A 27 20.78 7.03 -13.41
CA PHE A 27 19.48 7.07 -14.06
C PHE A 27 18.59 8.23 -13.62
N HIS A 28 18.79 8.76 -12.41
CA HIS A 28 17.99 9.84 -11.87
C HIS A 28 18.86 10.87 -11.13
N PRO A 29 19.63 11.70 -11.85
CA PRO A 29 20.56 12.66 -11.25
C PRO A 29 19.86 13.66 -10.31
N GLU A 30 18.58 13.91 -10.56
CA GLU A 30 17.74 14.81 -9.78
C GLU A 30 17.29 14.23 -8.43
N THR A 31 17.42 12.91 -8.20
CA THR A 31 16.96 12.25 -6.96
C THR A 31 17.78 12.57 -5.71
N GLY A 32 18.90 13.29 -5.87
CA GLY A 32 19.70 13.82 -4.77
C GLY A 32 19.48 15.32 -4.48
N GLN A 33 18.72 16.02 -5.32
CA GLN A 33 18.48 17.46 -5.16
C GLN A 33 17.12 17.70 -4.50
N PHE A 34 17.13 18.22 -3.28
CA PHE A 34 15.92 18.67 -2.60
C PHE A 34 15.50 20.03 -3.16
N SER A 35 14.70 20.03 -4.24
CA SER A 35 14.03 21.25 -4.71
C SER A 35 12.64 21.35 -4.07
N VAL A 36 12.48 22.31 -3.16
CA VAL A 36 11.16 22.64 -2.60
C VAL A 36 10.52 23.67 -3.52
N VAL A 37 9.41 23.32 -4.15
CA VAL A 37 8.63 24.23 -5.00
C VAL A 37 7.51 24.84 -4.16
N LEU A 38 7.49 26.16 -4.03
CA LEU A 38 6.43 26.91 -3.34
C LEU A 38 5.80 27.84 -4.37
N ASN A 39 4.48 27.75 -4.55
CA ASN A 39 3.73 28.53 -5.53
C ASN A 39 4.21 28.39 -6.99
N GLY A 40 4.81 27.25 -7.36
CA GLY A 40 5.31 26.99 -8.71
C GLY A 40 6.74 27.46 -8.97
N GLU A 41 7.38 28.15 -8.03
CA GLU A 41 8.78 28.54 -8.11
C GLU A 41 9.65 27.69 -7.16
N PRO A 42 10.86 27.27 -7.60
CA PRO A 42 11.81 26.61 -6.73
C PRO A 42 12.34 27.59 -5.69
N VAL A 43 12.18 27.26 -4.41
CA VAL A 43 12.67 28.08 -3.30
C VAL A 43 14.19 27.94 -3.26
N ALA A 44 14.90 29.03 -3.55
CA ALA A 44 16.37 29.06 -3.54
C ALA A 44 16.96 29.21 -2.12
N ASP A 45 16.15 29.55 -1.11
CA ASP A 45 16.63 29.78 0.25
C ASP A 45 16.95 28.44 0.96
N PRO A 46 18.25 28.19 1.26
CA PRO A 46 18.68 26.92 1.86
C PRO A 46 18.12 26.72 3.28
N PHE A 47 17.78 27.79 4.01
CA PHE A 47 17.19 27.66 5.35
C PHE A 47 15.74 27.17 5.29
N ILE A 48 14.99 27.61 4.28
CA ILE A 48 13.61 27.14 4.07
C ILE A 48 13.61 25.69 3.58
N GLN A 49 14.57 25.31 2.72
CA GLN A 49 14.73 23.92 2.31
C GLN A 49 15.04 23.00 3.50
N LEU A 50 15.92 23.43 4.43
CA LEU A 50 16.22 22.65 5.64
C LEU A 50 15.01 22.51 6.57
N ALA A 51 14.18 23.56 6.68
CA ALA A 51 12.99 23.54 7.53
C ALA A 51 11.92 22.53 7.06
N VAL A 52 11.96 22.11 5.79
CA VAL A 52 11.06 21.09 5.22
C VAL A 52 11.51 19.67 5.56
N ILE A 53 12.80 19.44 5.85
CA ILE A 53 13.35 18.10 6.14
C ILE A 53 12.65 17.44 7.35
N PRO A 54 12.47 18.11 8.50
CA PRO A 54 11.74 17.51 9.63
C PRO A 54 10.30 17.14 9.28
N ALA A 55 9.61 17.96 8.48
CA ALA A 55 8.25 17.68 8.05
C ALA A 55 8.20 16.46 7.12
N MET A 56 9.14 16.35 6.17
CA MET A 56 9.26 15.17 5.32
C MET A 56 9.57 13.91 6.11
N LEU A 57 10.45 13.98 7.11
CA LEU A 57 10.73 12.84 8.00
C LEU A 57 9.47 12.40 8.77
N ALA A 58 8.70 13.36 9.28
CA ALA A 58 7.45 13.05 9.99
C ALA A 58 6.44 12.34 9.09
N VAL A 59 6.30 12.79 7.83
CA VAL A 59 5.42 12.15 6.84
C VAL A 59 5.91 10.75 6.48
N LEU A 60 7.21 10.57 6.22
CA LEU A 60 7.81 9.27 5.93
C LEU A 60 7.63 8.30 7.09
N PHE A 61 7.85 8.76 8.32
CA PHE A 61 7.64 7.96 9.53
C PHE A 61 6.19 7.50 9.67
N LEU A 62 5.23 8.43 9.49
CA LEU A 62 3.81 8.12 9.56
C LEU A 62 3.40 7.16 8.44
N THR A 63 3.93 7.34 7.23
CA THR A 63 3.67 6.45 6.09
C THR A 63 4.24 5.06 6.34
N GLY A 64 5.43 4.97 6.95
CA GLY A 64 6.04 3.72 7.41
C GLY A 64 5.17 2.99 8.44
N ILE A 65 4.65 3.72 9.44
CA ILE A 65 3.70 3.17 10.42
C ILE A 65 2.46 2.64 9.72
N VAL A 66 1.85 3.43 8.83
CA VAL A 66 0.64 3.02 8.09
C VAL A 66 0.92 1.78 7.25
N MET A 67 2.05 1.72 6.54
CA MET A 67 2.45 0.51 5.79
C MET A 67 2.57 -0.70 6.71
N ILE A 68 3.26 -0.56 7.84
CA ILE A 68 3.40 -1.66 8.81
C ILE A 68 2.03 -2.10 9.31
N LEU A 69 1.14 -1.16 9.70
CA LEU A 69 -0.24 -1.47 10.11
C LEU A 69 -1.04 -2.15 8.99
N SER A 70 -0.84 -1.73 7.74
CA SER A 70 -1.46 -2.35 6.56
C SER A 70 -0.99 -3.81 6.38
N PHE A 71 0.30 -4.08 6.57
CA PHE A 71 0.86 -5.44 6.50
C PHE A 71 0.56 -6.30 7.74
N LEU A 72 0.37 -5.70 8.92
CA LEU A 72 0.07 -6.41 10.17
C LEU A 72 -1.38 -6.92 10.26
N GLY A 73 -2.15 -6.82 9.17
CA GLY A 73 -3.56 -7.23 9.11
C GLY A 73 -4.54 -6.17 9.59
N VAL A 74 -4.09 -5.06 10.19
CA VAL A 74 -4.97 -3.93 10.57
C VAL A 74 -5.52 -3.23 9.33
N GLY A 75 -4.75 -3.16 8.24
CA GLY A 75 -5.26 -2.67 6.95
C GLY A 75 -6.39 -3.54 6.39
N LEU A 76 -6.26 -4.86 6.52
CA LEU A 76 -7.33 -5.80 6.12
C LEU A 76 -8.55 -5.66 7.03
N VAL A 77 -8.36 -5.49 8.34
CA VAL A 77 -9.45 -5.26 9.30
C VAL A 77 -10.17 -3.92 9.05
N MET A 78 -9.42 -2.84 8.78
CA MET A 78 -10.01 -1.54 8.42
C MET A 78 -10.75 -1.60 7.07
N PHE A 79 -10.19 -2.30 6.08
CA PHE A 79 -10.84 -2.53 4.79
C PHE A 79 -12.14 -3.33 4.95
N LEU A 80 -12.11 -4.43 5.70
CA LEU A 80 -13.29 -5.27 5.95
C LEU A 80 -14.36 -4.52 6.75
N GLY A 81 -13.94 -3.72 7.75
CA GLY A 81 -14.83 -2.86 8.53
C GLY A 81 -15.51 -1.80 7.67
N ALA A 82 -14.76 -1.11 6.81
CA ALA A 82 -15.32 -0.13 5.87
C ALA A 82 -16.27 -0.78 4.85
N LEU A 83 -15.93 -1.97 4.34
CA LEU A 83 -16.76 -2.72 3.41
C LEU A 83 -18.09 -3.15 4.04
N LEU A 84 -18.06 -3.68 5.26
CA LEU A 84 -19.28 -4.02 6.01
C LEU A 84 -20.14 -2.79 6.31
N PHE A 85 -19.51 -1.68 6.70
CA PHE A 85 -20.22 -0.43 6.96
C PHE A 85 -20.89 0.13 5.69
N MET A 86 -20.23 0.03 4.54
CA MET A 86 -20.80 0.40 3.24
C MET A 86 -21.99 -0.50 2.88
N MET A 87 -21.87 -1.81 3.03
CA MET A 87 -22.98 -2.75 2.80
C MET A 87 -24.18 -2.47 3.71
N PHE A 88 -23.93 -2.18 5.00
CA PHE A 88 -24.95 -1.83 5.96
C PHE A 88 -25.62 -0.47 5.66
N SER A 89 -24.86 0.49 5.16
CA SER A 89 -25.38 1.78 4.73
C SER A 89 -26.31 1.65 3.52
N ILE A 90 -25.96 0.81 2.54
CA ILE A 90 -26.82 0.50 1.39
C ILE A 90 -28.11 -0.17 1.85
N PHE A 91 -28.01 -1.08 2.82
CA PHE A 91 -29.16 -1.78 3.40
C PHE A 91 -30.15 -0.83 4.10
N LEU A 92 -29.65 0.22 4.76
CA LEU A 92 -30.47 1.25 5.43
C LEU A 92 -31.07 2.27 4.46
N ILE A 93 -30.29 2.73 3.47
CA ILE A 93 -30.68 3.85 2.59
C ILE A 93 -31.59 3.40 1.44
N ALA A 94 -31.49 2.14 1.00
CA ALA A 94 -32.26 1.62 -0.14
C ALA A 94 -33.15 0.41 0.24
N PRO A 95 -34.18 0.60 1.08
CA PRO A 95 -35.10 -0.48 1.48
C PRO A 95 -35.83 -1.12 0.29
N PHE A 96 -36.06 -0.36 -0.79
CA PHE A 96 -36.69 -0.86 -2.02
C PHE A 96 -35.80 -1.78 -2.87
N SER A 97 -34.49 -1.89 -2.58
CA SER A 97 -33.57 -2.77 -3.32
C SER A 97 -33.51 -4.19 -2.76
N TRP A 98 -34.12 -4.44 -1.59
CA TRP A 98 -34.16 -5.76 -0.96
C TRP A 98 -34.86 -6.83 -1.78
N PRO A 99 -36.03 -6.57 -2.42
CA PRO A 99 -36.69 -7.57 -3.26
C PRO A 99 -35.81 -7.99 -4.45
N LEU A 100 -35.07 -7.05 -5.03
CA LEU A 100 -34.15 -7.30 -6.14
C LEU A 100 -32.97 -8.18 -5.69
N LEU A 101 -32.37 -7.87 -4.53
CA LEU A 101 -31.30 -8.68 -3.94
C LEU A 101 -31.77 -10.09 -3.58
N LEU A 102 -32.98 -10.24 -3.03
CA LEU A 102 -33.63 -11.53 -2.80
C LEU A 102 -33.81 -12.32 -4.10
N PHE A 103 -34.21 -11.64 -5.17
CA PHE A 103 -34.40 -12.27 -6.48
C PHE A 103 -33.08 -12.79 -7.07
N ILE A 104 -32.01 -11.99 -6.98
CA ILE A 104 -30.67 -12.38 -7.42
C ILE A 104 -30.14 -13.54 -6.58
N PHE A 105 -30.31 -13.48 -5.26
CA PHE A 105 -29.90 -14.55 -4.35
C PHE A 105 -30.65 -15.87 -4.64
N LEU A 106 -31.96 -15.79 -4.90
CA LEU A 106 -32.78 -16.94 -5.29
C LEU A 106 -32.32 -17.56 -6.61
N MET A 107 -32.02 -16.74 -7.62
CA MET A 107 -31.46 -17.22 -8.90
C MET A 107 -30.14 -17.96 -8.70
N ILE A 108 -29.22 -17.40 -7.91
CA ILE A 108 -27.92 -18.04 -7.62
C ILE A 108 -28.13 -19.37 -6.87
N ALA A 109 -29.06 -19.42 -5.91
CA ALA A 109 -29.37 -20.63 -5.16
C ALA A 109 -29.95 -21.74 -6.07
N ILE A 110 -30.82 -21.39 -7.02
CA ILE A 110 -31.37 -22.34 -8.00
C ILE A 110 -30.27 -22.87 -8.91
N ILE A 111 -29.40 -21.99 -9.44
CA ILE A 111 -28.28 -22.38 -10.30
C ILE A 111 -27.30 -23.29 -9.55
N SER A 112 -27.05 -22.99 -8.27
CA SER A 112 -26.19 -23.79 -7.39
C SER A 112 -26.79 -25.18 -7.07
N SER A 113 -28.10 -25.25 -6.84
CA SER A 113 -28.81 -26.49 -6.53
C SER A 113 -29.01 -27.40 -7.77
N GLY A 114 -29.22 -26.80 -8.94
CA GLY A 114 -29.45 -27.53 -10.21
C GLY A 114 -28.22 -28.28 -10.74
N GLY A 115 -27.01 -27.94 -10.29
CA GLY A 115 -25.77 -28.62 -10.68
C GLY A 115 -25.62 -30.06 -10.15
N ASN A 116 -26.48 -30.50 -9.22
CA ASN A 116 -26.36 -31.82 -8.59
C ASN A 116 -27.22 -32.92 -9.24
N SER A 117 -28.12 -32.58 -10.19
CA SER A 117 -29.05 -33.56 -10.79
C SER A 117 -28.60 -34.13 -12.15
N ILE A 118 -27.58 -33.56 -12.80
CA ILE A 118 -27.11 -34.04 -14.12
C ILE A 118 -26.10 -35.20 -13.99
N ASN A 119 -25.54 -35.43 -12.80
CA ASN A 119 -24.60 -36.55 -12.54
C ASN A 119 -25.27 -37.84 -12.02
N ARG A 120 -26.60 -38.01 -12.20
CA ARG A 120 -27.35 -39.21 -11.75
C ARG A 120 -28.35 -39.76 -12.77
N LEU A 121 -28.05 -39.62 -14.06
CA LEU A 121 -28.59 -40.45 -15.15
C LEU A 121 -27.43 -41.03 -15.94
#